data_AF-A0A4Q2D075-F1
#
_entry.id   AF-A0A4Q2D075-F1
#
_cell.length_a   1.000
_cell.length_b   1.000
_cell.length_c   1.000
_cell.angle_alpha   90.00
_cell.angle_beta   90.00
_cell.angle_gamma   90.00
#
_symmetry.space_group_name_H-M   'P 1'
#
loop_
_entity.id
_entity.type
_entity.pdbx_description
1 polymer ?
#
loop_
_entity_poly.entity_id
_entity_poly.type
_entity_poly.pdbx_seq_one_letter_code
_entity_poly.pdbx_strand_id
1 'polypeptide(L)'
;MPNGRFRARQSEISPQLLNQAAAGSEDHLKQLYNLVTTENCTIDVVKVVLKHLQLDLVPNVAQGQHHDSPYPENGRRALLSISTLDHVLAACRRNQDLKEEVVGLLVDRDCVEGLCLWTNFFLHFGLSIPVDDTPGADFRIAYFTHAKLFCDLLNADPRIRAAVLTTPTFSDLLIRFWMTLGKNEESFMDLNEPQGCPIIHLFLKLVGDDDGRAVLYDQIFDRPPEFACDFAEAMVDRFRRCTSQRVSITRAIAIADGLLTATTHLVSNRTIKQRFITADYLTTISSTLNSISMNVVNQPLDLSHYLTMLIRPIHKLFQMASEGDYRLVGNWKDIVTGDFLTLLIRIMSNIRPNDMAPANICVVMLRFACWYTVYPQVLRAIINKRIPENSGTKLLEHPILGEHWAGFRACLRDRARVHATLPDDGGVGTLCDNPKVC
;
A
#
# COMPACT_ATOMS: atom_id res chain seq x y z
N MET A 1 46.23 -0.19 32.76
CA MET A 1 45.34 -1.38 32.72
C MET A 1 44.78 -1.51 31.32
N PRO A 2 45.07 -2.57 30.57
CA PRO A 2 44.52 -2.76 29.23
C PRO A 2 43.14 -3.40 29.33
N ASN A 3 42.13 -2.71 28.80
CA ASN A 3 40.78 -3.24 28.59
C ASN A 3 40.85 -4.35 27.52
N GLY A 4 41.06 -5.59 27.97
CA GLY A 4 40.90 -6.78 27.15
C GLY A 4 39.44 -6.93 26.74
N ARG A 5 39.09 -6.41 25.56
CA ARG A 5 37.87 -6.79 24.85
C ARG A 5 37.98 -8.28 24.52
N PHE A 6 37.40 -9.13 25.35
CA PHE A 6 37.07 -10.50 24.98
C PHE A 6 36.19 -10.43 23.72
N ARG A 7 36.79 -10.65 22.55
CA ARG A 7 36.02 -11.08 21.37
C ARG A 7 35.47 -12.45 21.75
N ALA A 8 34.18 -12.54 22.04
CA ALA A 8 33.50 -13.83 22.09
C ALA A 8 33.86 -14.56 20.79
N ARG A 9 34.48 -15.75 20.91
CA ARG A 9 34.69 -16.63 19.77
C ARG A 9 33.33 -16.83 19.13
N GLN A 10 33.18 -16.37 17.89
CA GLN A 10 32.00 -16.66 17.09
C GLN A 10 31.87 -18.19 17.04
N SER A 11 30.77 -18.72 17.56
CA SER A 11 30.52 -20.16 17.53
C SER A 11 30.17 -20.53 16.10
N GLU A 12 31.12 -21.18 15.42
CA GLU A 12 30.87 -21.85 14.15
C GLU A 12 29.72 -22.87 14.33
N ILE A 13 28.83 -22.93 13.35
CA ILE A 13 27.74 -23.90 13.32
C ILE A 13 28.35 -25.28 13.02
N SER A 14 28.15 -26.25 13.91
CA SER A 14 28.81 -27.54 13.78
C SER A 14 28.30 -28.32 12.55
N PRO A 15 29.19 -29.03 11.82
CA PRO A 15 28.76 -29.87 10.69
C PRO A 15 27.74 -30.94 11.09
N GLN A 16 27.82 -31.45 12.33
CA GLN A 16 26.85 -32.42 12.85
C GLN A 16 25.44 -31.82 12.95
N LEU A 17 25.33 -30.57 13.42
CA LEU A 17 24.05 -29.86 13.49
C LEU A 17 23.46 -29.67 12.08
N LEU A 18 24.27 -29.24 11.11
CA LEU A 18 23.83 -29.07 9.72
C LEU A 18 23.35 -30.40 9.11
N ASN A 19 24.10 -31.49 9.30
CA ASN A 19 23.73 -32.79 8.76
C ASN A 19 22.41 -33.33 9.36
N GLN A 20 22.19 -33.16 10.67
CA GLN A 20 20.96 -33.59 11.33
C GLN A 20 19.76 -32.71 10.96
N ALA A 21 19.96 -31.40 10.82
CA ALA A 21 18.95 -30.49 10.31
C ALA A 21 18.60 -30.82 8.85
N ALA A 22 19.59 -31.11 8.00
CA ALA A 22 19.39 -31.54 6.61
C ALA A 22 18.62 -32.86 6.50
N ALA A 23 18.77 -33.77 7.46
CA ALA A 23 18.04 -35.02 7.55
C ALA A 23 16.58 -34.85 8.02
N GLY A 24 16.17 -33.64 8.41
CA GLY A 24 14.80 -33.33 8.82
C GLY A 24 14.54 -33.46 10.32
N SER A 25 15.57 -33.39 11.17
CA SER A 25 15.33 -33.31 12.61
C SER A 25 14.80 -31.92 13.01
N GLU A 26 13.58 -31.88 13.57
CA GLU A 26 12.93 -30.64 14.01
C GLU A 26 13.73 -29.93 15.11
N ASP A 27 14.21 -30.66 16.12
CA ASP A 27 15.01 -30.09 17.21
C ASP A 27 16.30 -29.42 16.70
N HIS A 28 16.96 -30.04 15.72
CA HIS A 28 18.18 -29.51 15.11
C HIS A 28 17.89 -28.31 14.21
N LEU A 29 16.76 -28.28 13.50
CA LEU A 29 16.33 -27.08 12.77
C LEU A 29 16.00 -25.92 13.72
N LYS A 30 15.36 -26.21 14.85
CA LYS A 30 15.08 -25.22 15.90
C LYS A 30 16.38 -24.71 16.53
N GLN A 31 17.33 -25.60 16.80
CA GLN A 31 18.65 -25.22 17.27
C GLN A 31 19.40 -24.37 16.23
N LEU A 32 19.31 -24.73 14.95
CA LEU A 32 19.89 -23.97 13.85
C LEU A 32 19.30 -22.55 13.78
N TYR A 33 17.97 -22.43 13.77
CA TYR A 33 17.26 -21.15 13.81
C TYR A 33 17.76 -20.24 14.96
N ASN A 34 17.96 -20.79 16.15
CA ASN A 34 18.43 -20.04 17.32
C ASN A 34 19.92 -19.67 17.26
N LEU A 35 20.74 -20.38 16.49
CA LEU A 35 22.19 -20.20 16.44
C LEU A 35 22.68 -19.40 15.23
N VAL A 36 21.91 -19.35 14.15
CA VAL A 36 22.27 -18.60 12.95
C VAL A 36 22.25 -17.10 13.26
N THR A 37 23.37 -16.45 12.99
CA THR A 37 23.55 -14.99 13.07
C THR A 37 24.10 -14.48 11.74
N THR A 38 24.16 -13.15 11.62
CA THR A 38 24.74 -12.51 10.43
C THR A 38 26.22 -12.82 10.20
N GLU A 39 26.92 -13.27 11.24
CA GLU A 39 28.36 -13.52 11.23
C GLU A 39 28.72 -14.98 10.96
N ASN A 40 27.86 -15.94 11.30
CA ASN A 40 28.14 -17.38 11.15
C ASN A 40 27.29 -18.06 10.07
N CYS A 41 26.44 -17.32 9.35
CA CYS A 41 25.66 -17.84 8.23
C CYS A 41 26.58 -18.21 7.07
N THR A 42 26.51 -19.47 6.62
CA THR A 42 27.25 -20.01 5.48
C THR A 42 26.31 -20.49 4.39
N ILE A 43 26.82 -20.77 3.19
CA ILE A 43 26.01 -21.32 2.11
C ILE A 43 25.38 -22.68 2.47
N ASP A 44 26.05 -23.48 3.29
CA ASP A 44 25.52 -24.78 3.73
C ASP A 44 24.30 -24.62 4.63
N VAL A 45 24.28 -23.60 5.50
CA VAL A 45 23.07 -23.23 6.26
C VAL A 45 21.92 -22.95 5.31
N VAL A 46 22.16 -22.15 4.27
CA VAL A 46 21.13 -21.76 3.31
C VAL A 46 20.60 -22.97 2.55
N LYS A 47 21.49 -23.86 2.08
CA LYS A 47 21.09 -25.10 1.41
C LYS A 47 20.23 -25.99 2.29
N VAL A 48 20.56 -26.11 3.59
CA VAL A 48 19.76 -26.87 4.56
C VAL A 48 18.37 -26.23 4.73
N VAL A 49 18.30 -24.91 4.87
CA VAL A 49 17.04 -24.17 5.01
C VAL A 49 16.14 -24.37 3.78
N LEU A 50 16.68 -24.13 2.58
CA LEU A 50 15.94 -24.22 1.32
C LEU A 50 15.51 -25.65 0.99
N LYS A 51 16.26 -26.68 1.42
CA LYS A 51 15.86 -28.08 1.25
C LYS A 51 14.49 -28.40 1.84
N HIS A 52 14.10 -27.76 2.94
CA HIS A 52 12.79 -27.97 3.57
C HIS A 52 11.71 -27.04 3.06
N LEU A 53 12.03 -26.17 2.08
CA LEU A 53 11.11 -25.22 1.45
C LEU A 53 10.82 -25.59 -0.01
N GLN A 54 11.16 -26.83 -0.41
CA GLN A 54 10.89 -27.34 -1.74
C GLN A 54 9.39 -27.43 -2.01
N LEU A 55 9.04 -27.22 -3.28
CA LEU A 55 7.67 -27.14 -3.78
C LEU A 55 6.88 -28.45 -3.59
N ASP A 56 7.53 -29.58 -3.82
CA ASP A 56 6.95 -30.93 -3.73
C ASP A 56 6.59 -31.34 -2.28
N LEU A 57 7.13 -30.64 -1.29
CA LEU A 57 6.86 -30.89 0.13
C LEU A 57 5.60 -30.16 0.63
N VAL A 58 5.04 -29.22 -0.15
CA VAL A 58 3.86 -28.44 0.26
C VAL A 58 2.60 -29.31 0.24
N PRO A 59 1.85 -29.41 1.35
CA PRO A 59 0.59 -30.15 1.36
C PRO A 59 -0.54 -29.45 0.61
N ASN A 60 -1.34 -30.21 -0.12
CA ASN A 60 -2.60 -29.75 -0.66
C ASN A 60 -3.69 -29.72 0.43
N VAL A 61 -3.98 -28.52 0.92
CA VAL A 61 -4.99 -28.30 1.98
C VAL A 61 -6.39 -28.71 1.52
N ALA A 62 -6.76 -28.44 0.27
CA ALA A 62 -8.10 -28.75 -0.26
C ALA A 62 -8.37 -30.26 -0.36
N GLN A 63 -7.30 -31.06 -0.49
CA GLN A 63 -7.37 -32.52 -0.51
C GLN A 63 -7.18 -33.15 0.88
N GLY A 64 -7.01 -32.36 1.94
CA GLY A 64 -6.81 -32.86 3.29
C GLY A 64 -5.41 -33.40 3.60
N GLN A 65 -4.45 -33.30 2.67
CA GLN A 65 -3.10 -33.88 2.81
C GLN A 65 -2.35 -33.41 4.06
N HIS A 66 -2.64 -32.21 4.55
CA HIS A 66 -2.03 -31.64 5.75
C HIS A 66 -2.30 -32.44 7.04
N HIS A 67 -3.26 -33.36 7.05
CA HIS A 67 -3.49 -34.29 8.15
C HIS A 67 -2.69 -35.60 8.02
N ASP A 68 -2.22 -35.93 6.81
CA ASP A 68 -1.57 -37.18 6.52
C ASP A 68 -0.05 -37.09 6.74
N SER A 69 0.56 -38.15 7.26
CA SER A 69 2.02 -38.23 7.33
C SER A 69 2.62 -38.23 5.91
N PRO A 70 3.71 -37.48 5.63
CA PRO A 70 4.59 -36.76 6.57
C PRO A 70 4.36 -35.23 6.60
N TYR A 71 3.17 -34.76 6.20
CA TYR A 71 2.93 -33.34 5.97
C TYR A 71 2.90 -32.47 7.24
N PRO A 72 2.36 -32.94 8.39
CA PRO A 72 2.52 -32.22 9.66
C PRO A 72 3.99 -31.95 10.02
N GLU A 73 4.87 -32.96 9.87
CA GLU A 73 6.29 -32.81 10.15
C GLU A 73 6.97 -31.86 9.15
N ASN A 74 6.63 -31.97 7.87
CA ASN A 74 7.13 -31.04 6.84
C ASN A 74 6.71 -29.60 7.13
N GLY A 75 5.48 -29.36 7.57
CA GLY A 75 5.00 -28.04 7.94
C GLY A 75 5.81 -27.40 9.08
N ARG A 76 6.17 -28.17 10.11
CA ARG A 76 7.01 -27.67 11.22
C ARG A 76 8.44 -27.35 10.76
N ARG A 77 9.04 -28.23 9.95
CA ARG A 77 10.37 -28.02 9.37
C ARG A 77 10.41 -26.77 8.49
N ALA A 78 9.42 -26.64 7.60
CA ALA A 78 9.30 -25.52 6.70
C ALA A 78 9.08 -24.20 7.47
N LEU A 79 8.30 -24.20 8.56
CA LEU A 79 8.11 -23.00 9.38
C LEU A 79 9.41 -22.54 10.04
N LEU A 80 10.22 -23.45 10.57
CA LEU A 80 11.54 -23.10 11.13
C LEU A 80 12.50 -22.61 10.02
N SER A 81 12.49 -23.27 8.86
CA SER A 81 13.30 -22.88 7.72
C SER A 81 12.94 -21.49 7.19
N ILE A 82 11.65 -21.20 6.98
CA ILE A 82 11.21 -19.91 6.45
C ILE A 82 11.57 -18.77 7.42
N SER A 83 11.43 -18.97 8.73
CA SER A 83 11.85 -18.00 9.74
C SER A 83 13.37 -17.85 9.85
N THR A 84 14.15 -18.84 9.42
CA THR A 84 15.62 -18.73 9.36
C THR A 84 16.06 -17.83 8.20
N LEU A 85 15.26 -17.68 7.14
CA LEU A 85 15.61 -16.84 5.99
C LEU A 85 15.84 -15.37 6.34
N ASP A 86 15.17 -14.83 7.36
CA ASP A 86 15.42 -13.46 7.82
C ASP A 86 16.90 -13.25 8.24
N HIS A 87 17.48 -14.25 8.93
CA HIS A 87 18.88 -14.23 9.32
C HIS A 87 19.82 -14.37 8.12
N VAL A 88 19.43 -15.21 7.14
CA VAL A 88 20.17 -15.38 5.88
C VAL A 88 20.23 -14.06 5.12
N LEU A 89 19.08 -13.40 4.93
CA LEU A 89 18.99 -12.12 4.23
C LEU A 89 19.77 -11.02 4.95
N ALA A 90 19.74 -11.01 6.28
CA ALA A 90 20.56 -10.09 7.07
C ALA A 90 22.06 -10.37 6.91
N ALA A 91 22.49 -11.63 6.79
CA ALA A 91 23.88 -12.01 6.54
C ALA A 91 24.35 -11.58 5.14
N CYS A 92 23.52 -11.77 4.10
CA CYS A 92 23.82 -11.34 2.73
C CYS A 92 24.07 -9.83 2.61
N ARG A 93 23.50 -9.00 3.51
CA ARG A 93 23.80 -7.55 3.54
C ARG A 93 25.23 -7.23 3.99
N ARG A 94 25.89 -8.16 4.69
CA ARG A 94 27.25 -7.99 5.24
C ARG A 94 28.32 -8.78 4.49
N ASN A 95 27.93 -9.85 3.79
CA ASN A 95 28.85 -10.73 3.05
C ASN A 95 28.41 -10.83 1.59
N GLN A 96 29.16 -10.19 0.69
CA GLN A 96 28.84 -10.13 -0.73
C GLN A 96 29.04 -11.46 -1.46
N ASP A 97 30.02 -12.27 -1.05
CA ASP A 97 30.27 -13.58 -1.67
C ASP A 97 29.11 -14.53 -1.36
N LEU A 98 28.69 -14.58 -0.08
CA LEU A 98 27.49 -15.30 0.34
C LEU A 98 26.25 -14.78 -0.42
N LYS A 99 26.12 -13.46 -0.59
CA LYS A 99 24.98 -12.86 -1.30
C LYS A 99 24.85 -13.41 -2.72
N GLU A 100 25.93 -13.47 -3.49
CA GLU A 100 25.86 -13.96 -4.88
C GLU A 100 25.40 -15.41 -4.95
N GLU A 101 25.93 -16.28 -4.08
CA GLU A 101 25.51 -17.69 -4.03
C GLU A 101 24.04 -17.84 -3.60
N VAL A 102 23.62 -17.10 -2.56
CA VAL A 102 22.24 -17.12 -2.08
C VAL A 102 21.26 -16.60 -3.12
N VAL A 103 21.63 -15.51 -3.83
CA VAL A 103 20.81 -15.00 -4.92
C VAL A 103 20.66 -16.05 -6.02
N GLY A 104 21.74 -16.76 -6.38
CA GLY A 104 21.67 -17.85 -7.36
C GLY A 104 20.69 -18.97 -7.00
N LEU A 105 20.51 -19.25 -5.70
CA LEU A 105 19.53 -20.22 -5.21
C LEU A 105 18.09 -19.65 -5.15
N LEU A 106 17.94 -18.39 -4.74
CA LEU A 106 16.63 -17.77 -4.53
C LEU A 106 15.95 -17.28 -5.80
N VAL A 107 16.68 -17.08 -6.90
CA VAL A 107 16.09 -16.72 -8.21
C VAL A 107 15.54 -17.92 -8.97
N ASP A 108 15.82 -19.13 -8.50
CA ASP A 108 15.24 -20.34 -9.06
C ASP A 108 13.71 -20.31 -8.92
N ARG A 109 13.02 -20.64 -10.02
CA ARG A 109 11.56 -20.52 -10.10
C ARG A 109 10.86 -21.43 -9.10
N ASP A 110 11.31 -22.67 -8.96
CA ASP A 110 10.69 -23.65 -8.07
C ASP A 110 10.92 -23.25 -6.60
N CYS A 111 12.07 -22.63 -6.31
CA CYS A 111 12.32 -22.03 -4.99
C CYS A 111 11.33 -20.91 -4.68
N VAL A 112 11.12 -19.95 -5.60
CA VAL A 112 10.17 -18.84 -5.39
C VAL A 112 8.75 -19.35 -5.24
N GLU A 113 8.31 -20.29 -6.09
CA GLU A 113 7.00 -20.92 -6.00
C GLU A 113 6.82 -21.66 -4.67
N GLY A 114 7.82 -22.43 -4.25
CA GLY A 114 7.84 -23.13 -2.96
C GLY A 114 7.70 -22.17 -1.77
N LEU A 115 8.45 -21.07 -1.75
CA LEU A 115 8.34 -20.04 -0.71
C LEU A 115 6.93 -19.44 -0.64
N CYS A 116 6.33 -19.14 -1.79
CA CYS A 116 4.99 -18.57 -1.85
C CYS A 116 3.93 -19.56 -1.35
N LEU A 117 3.99 -20.82 -1.79
CA LEU A 117 3.03 -21.84 -1.38
C LEU A 117 3.16 -22.25 0.09
N TRP A 118 4.38 -22.38 0.61
CA TRP A 118 4.61 -22.60 2.04
C TRP A 118 4.06 -21.44 2.88
N THR A 119 4.31 -20.21 2.46
CA THR A 119 3.74 -19.03 3.12
C THR A 119 2.22 -19.07 3.10
N ASN A 120 1.62 -19.37 1.95
CA ASN A 120 0.18 -19.50 1.81
C ASN A 120 -0.40 -20.59 2.74
N PHE A 121 0.30 -21.72 2.87
CA PHE A 121 -0.03 -22.76 3.83
C PHE A 121 0.02 -22.23 5.27
N PHE A 122 1.09 -21.55 5.68
CA PHE A 122 1.19 -20.98 7.03
C PHE A 122 0.08 -19.98 7.34
N LEU A 123 -0.26 -19.11 6.39
CA LEU A 123 -1.37 -18.16 6.55
C LEU A 123 -2.72 -18.85 6.71
N HIS A 124 -2.91 -20.06 6.15
CA HIS A 124 -4.16 -20.83 6.30
C HIS A 124 -4.39 -21.27 7.73
N PHE A 125 -3.30 -21.61 8.43
CA PHE A 125 -3.34 -22.05 9.82
C PHE A 125 -2.92 -20.95 10.82
N GLY A 126 -2.66 -19.73 10.34
CA GLY A 126 -2.20 -18.62 11.18
C GLY A 126 -0.82 -18.81 11.82
N LEU A 127 0.06 -19.58 11.17
CA LEU A 127 1.35 -19.98 11.72
C LEU A 127 2.44 -18.95 11.44
N SER A 128 3.21 -18.59 12.46
CA SER A 128 4.43 -17.77 12.36
C SER A 128 5.37 -18.01 13.53
N ILE A 129 6.60 -17.51 13.40
CA ILE A 129 7.54 -17.40 14.52
C ILE A 129 7.90 -15.90 14.67
N PRO A 130 7.68 -15.29 15.85
CA PRO A 130 7.07 -15.88 17.05
C PRO A 130 5.59 -16.26 16.85
N VAL A 131 5.11 -17.19 17.68
CA VAL A 131 3.69 -17.56 17.76
C VAL A 131 2.96 -16.53 18.61
N ASP A 132 1.76 -16.13 18.20
CA ASP A 132 0.88 -15.32 19.05
C ASP A 132 0.05 -16.23 19.97
N ASP A 133 0.54 -16.41 21.20
CA ASP A 133 -0.14 -17.24 22.20
C ASP A 133 -1.28 -16.48 22.93
N THR A 134 -1.62 -15.26 22.50
CA THR A 134 -2.66 -14.46 23.17
C THR A 134 -4.04 -15.12 22.97
N PRO A 135 -4.83 -15.37 24.04
CA PRO A 135 -6.16 -15.96 23.91
C PRO A 135 -7.08 -15.11 23.01
N GLY A 136 -7.57 -15.72 21.94
CA GLY A 136 -8.37 -15.01 20.94
C GLY A 136 -7.56 -14.03 20.10
N ALA A 137 -6.23 -14.17 20.00
CA ALA A 137 -5.47 -13.54 18.94
C ALA A 137 -6.09 -13.86 17.58
N ASP A 138 -6.01 -12.92 16.64
CA ASP A 138 -6.29 -13.24 15.24
C ASP A 138 -4.99 -13.49 14.48
N PHE A 139 -5.12 -13.88 13.22
CA PHE A 139 -4.00 -14.29 12.40
C PHE A 139 -3.12 -13.12 11.90
N ARG A 140 -3.32 -11.88 12.39
CA ARG A 140 -2.60 -10.70 11.90
C ARG A 140 -1.09 -10.82 11.99
N ILE A 141 -0.58 -11.35 13.10
CA ILE A 141 0.87 -11.46 13.32
C ILE A 141 1.51 -12.31 12.24
N ALA A 142 0.90 -13.45 11.89
CA ALA A 142 1.40 -14.29 10.80
C ALA A 142 1.43 -13.55 9.46
N TYR A 143 0.37 -12.82 9.15
CA TYR A 143 0.30 -12.01 7.93
C TYR A 143 1.38 -10.94 7.87
N PHE A 144 1.64 -10.23 8.97
CA PHE A 144 2.69 -9.19 9.00
C PHE A 144 4.10 -9.76 8.99
N THR A 145 4.36 -10.85 9.71
CA THR A 145 5.67 -11.53 9.73
C THR A 145 6.04 -12.03 8.34
N HIS A 146 5.14 -12.75 7.68
CA HIS A 146 5.41 -13.27 6.34
C HIS A 146 5.48 -12.16 5.29
N ALA A 147 4.63 -11.12 5.38
CA ALA A 147 4.76 -9.97 4.48
C ALA A 147 6.10 -9.25 4.66
N LYS A 148 6.64 -9.19 5.89
CA LYS A 148 7.95 -8.58 6.18
C LYS A 148 9.10 -9.38 5.59
N LEU A 149 9.07 -10.72 5.70
CA LEU A 149 10.04 -11.59 5.03
C LEU A 149 10.10 -11.31 3.52
N PHE A 150 8.94 -11.23 2.85
CA PHE A 150 8.92 -10.89 1.43
C PHE A 150 9.43 -9.47 1.14
N CYS A 151 9.16 -8.49 2.01
CA CYS A 151 9.75 -7.16 1.87
C CYS A 151 11.27 -7.24 1.91
N ASP A 152 11.83 -8.02 2.84
CA ASP A 152 13.26 -8.21 2.97
C ASP A 152 13.86 -8.95 1.77
N LEU A 153 13.15 -9.96 1.22
CA LEU A 153 13.52 -10.65 -0.03
C LEU A 153 13.58 -9.68 -1.23
N LEU A 154 12.51 -8.90 -1.47
CA LEU A 154 12.44 -7.97 -2.59
C LEU A 154 13.47 -6.82 -2.49
N ASN A 155 13.94 -6.51 -1.28
CA ASN A 155 14.95 -5.48 -1.04
C ASN A 155 16.38 -6.05 -1.01
N ALA A 156 16.57 -7.37 -0.97
CA ALA A 156 17.90 -7.99 -0.88
C ALA A 156 18.70 -7.90 -2.19
N ASP A 157 18.05 -8.20 -3.32
CA ASP A 157 18.69 -8.15 -4.65
C ASP A 157 17.66 -7.90 -5.77
N PRO A 158 17.97 -7.06 -6.78
CA PRO A 158 17.07 -6.83 -7.92
C PRO A 158 16.69 -8.10 -8.70
N ARG A 159 17.57 -9.12 -8.76
CA ARG A 159 17.28 -10.38 -9.45
C ARG A 159 16.22 -11.20 -8.71
N ILE A 160 16.32 -11.27 -7.38
CA ILE A 160 15.29 -11.90 -6.52
C ILE A 160 13.97 -11.15 -6.70
N ARG A 161 14.01 -9.82 -6.67
CA ARG A 161 12.81 -8.99 -6.88
C ARG A 161 12.13 -9.32 -8.21
N ALA A 162 12.86 -9.35 -9.31
CA ALA A 162 12.30 -9.69 -10.62
C ALA A 162 11.68 -11.11 -10.65
N ALA A 163 12.38 -12.10 -10.08
CA ALA A 163 11.89 -13.48 -10.02
C ALA A 163 10.59 -13.61 -9.20
N VAL A 164 10.54 -12.95 -8.04
CA VAL A 164 9.35 -12.96 -7.15
C VAL A 164 8.17 -12.22 -7.78
N LEU A 165 8.37 -11.00 -8.29
CA LEU A 165 7.27 -10.17 -8.80
C LEU A 165 6.62 -10.77 -10.05
N THR A 166 7.37 -11.53 -10.86
CA THR A 166 6.85 -12.18 -12.08
C THR A 166 6.25 -13.56 -11.83
N THR A 167 6.27 -14.06 -10.59
CA THR A 167 5.69 -15.37 -10.25
C THR A 167 4.19 -15.24 -9.95
N PRO A 168 3.29 -15.94 -10.67
CA PRO A 168 1.84 -15.88 -10.45
C PRO A 168 1.43 -16.21 -9.01
N THR A 169 2.04 -17.24 -8.41
CA THR A 169 1.80 -17.65 -7.02
C THR A 169 2.09 -16.54 -6.00
N PHE A 170 3.08 -15.68 -6.29
CA PHE A 170 3.35 -14.51 -5.44
C PHE A 170 2.24 -13.47 -5.55
N SER A 171 1.71 -13.23 -6.76
CA SER A 171 0.56 -12.33 -6.96
C SER A 171 -0.67 -12.84 -6.20
N ASP A 172 -0.94 -14.15 -6.23
CA ASP A 172 -2.01 -14.75 -5.43
C ASP A 172 -1.80 -14.61 -3.93
N LEU A 173 -0.57 -14.84 -3.46
CA LEU A 173 -0.21 -14.64 -2.06
C LEU A 173 -0.39 -13.17 -1.65
N LEU A 174 -0.01 -12.23 -2.51
CA LEU A 174 -0.16 -10.80 -2.26
C LEU A 174 -1.63 -10.38 -2.24
N ILE A 175 -2.44 -10.89 -3.17
CA ILE A 175 -3.90 -10.72 -3.16
C ILE A 175 -4.47 -11.24 -1.84
N ARG A 176 -4.02 -12.40 -1.36
CA ARG A 176 -4.44 -12.93 -0.06
C ARG A 176 -4.04 -12.02 1.10
N PHE A 177 -2.79 -11.52 1.14
CA PHE A 177 -2.37 -10.52 2.13
C PHE A 177 -3.27 -9.28 2.08
N TRP A 178 -3.63 -8.85 0.88
CA TRP A 178 -4.39 -7.64 0.62
C TRP A 178 -5.86 -7.75 1.05
N MET A 179 -6.49 -8.86 0.69
CA MET A 179 -7.93 -9.10 0.79
C MET A 179 -8.38 -9.75 2.10
N THR A 180 -7.46 -10.33 2.89
CA THR A 180 -7.86 -10.97 4.15
C THR A 180 -8.33 -9.92 5.15
N LEU A 181 -9.52 -10.17 5.71
CA LEU A 181 -10.13 -9.38 6.76
C LEU A 181 -9.90 -10.03 8.13
N GLY A 182 -9.69 -9.19 9.12
CA GLY A 182 -9.59 -9.59 10.52
C GLY A 182 -10.92 -9.63 11.24
N LYS A 183 -10.82 -9.60 12.57
CA LYS A 183 -11.97 -9.31 13.43
C LYS A 183 -12.59 -7.96 13.04
N ASN A 184 -13.92 -7.89 13.10
CA ASN A 184 -14.72 -6.72 12.72
C ASN A 184 -14.62 -6.34 11.23
N GLU A 185 -14.32 -7.30 10.35
CA GLU A 185 -14.23 -7.08 8.89
C GLU A 185 -13.17 -6.04 8.48
N GLU A 186 -12.18 -5.81 9.35
CA GLU A 186 -11.13 -4.83 9.08
C GLU A 186 -9.98 -5.43 8.26
N SER A 187 -9.58 -4.75 7.19
CA SER A 187 -8.37 -5.09 6.44
C SER A 187 -7.14 -5.22 7.34
N PHE A 188 -6.27 -6.19 7.11
CA PHE A 188 -5.00 -6.25 7.86
C PHE A 188 -4.07 -5.10 7.47
N MET A 189 -3.79 -4.21 8.43
CA MET A 189 -2.93 -3.04 8.22
C MET A 189 -2.21 -2.68 9.52
N ASP A 190 -0.88 -2.74 9.50
CA ASP A 190 -0.05 -2.31 10.62
C ASP A 190 0.32 -0.83 10.47
N LEU A 191 -0.47 0.00 11.13
CA LEU A 191 -0.29 1.45 11.14
C LEU A 191 0.76 1.92 12.17
N ASN A 192 1.34 1.01 12.96
CA ASN A 192 2.30 1.33 14.01
C ASN A 192 3.72 0.85 13.71
N GLU A 193 3.93 -0.16 12.86
CA GLU A 193 5.27 -0.69 12.48
C GLU A 193 6.22 0.40 11.96
N PRO A 194 7.37 0.71 12.58
CA PRO A 194 8.17 1.90 12.23
C PRO A 194 8.53 2.07 10.75
N GLN A 195 8.67 0.97 10.00
CA GLN A 195 9.01 0.96 8.57
C GLN A 195 7.78 1.05 7.63
N GLY A 196 6.58 1.25 8.18
CA GLY A 196 5.32 1.20 7.46
C GLY A 196 4.70 -0.20 7.45
N CYS A 197 3.47 -0.30 6.96
CA CYS A 197 2.78 -1.59 6.87
C CYS A 197 3.45 -2.46 5.79
N PRO A 198 3.94 -3.68 6.12
CA PRO A 198 4.64 -4.53 5.16
C PRO A 198 3.74 -4.97 3.99
N ILE A 199 2.45 -5.21 4.23
CA ILE A 199 1.49 -5.55 3.18
C ILE A 199 1.36 -4.42 2.15
N ILE A 200 1.26 -3.17 2.60
CA ILE A 200 1.21 -2.00 1.69
C ILE A 200 2.53 -1.84 0.94
N HIS A 201 3.67 -2.08 1.62
CA HIS A 201 4.97 -2.00 0.98
C HIS A 201 5.14 -3.03 -0.15
N LEU A 202 4.78 -4.30 0.09
CA LEU A 202 4.78 -5.34 -0.94
C LEU A 202 3.88 -4.97 -2.11
N PHE A 203 2.67 -4.50 -1.79
CA PHE A 203 1.70 -4.11 -2.80
C PHE A 203 2.25 -3.01 -3.69
N LEU A 204 2.88 -1.98 -3.11
CA LEU A 204 3.53 -0.90 -3.85
C LEU A 204 4.67 -1.37 -4.74
N LYS A 205 5.48 -2.33 -4.27
CA LYS A 205 6.58 -2.90 -5.07
C LYS A 205 6.04 -3.64 -6.30
N LEU A 206 4.97 -4.42 -6.13
CA LEU A 206 4.40 -5.19 -7.21
C LEU A 206 3.65 -4.32 -8.23
N VAL A 207 2.80 -3.39 -7.80
CA VAL A 207 2.07 -2.52 -8.74
C VAL A 207 2.97 -1.47 -9.42
N GLY A 208 4.10 -1.12 -8.79
CA GLY A 208 5.09 -0.21 -9.36
C GLY A 208 5.99 -0.85 -10.42
N ASP A 209 5.98 -2.18 -10.52
CA ASP A 209 6.70 -2.97 -11.52
C ASP A 209 5.75 -3.33 -12.67
N ASP A 210 6.16 -3.12 -13.92
CA ASP A 210 5.26 -3.28 -15.07
C ASP A 210 4.88 -4.75 -15.31
N ASP A 211 5.86 -5.66 -15.19
CA ASP A 211 5.63 -7.10 -15.35
C ASP A 211 4.84 -7.67 -14.16
N GLY A 212 5.22 -7.31 -12.93
CA GLY A 212 4.48 -7.71 -11.74
C GLY A 212 3.04 -7.20 -11.73
N ARG A 213 2.80 -5.98 -12.22
CA ARG A 213 1.45 -5.44 -12.38
C ARG A 213 0.65 -6.18 -13.46
N ALA A 214 1.27 -6.61 -14.54
CA ALA A 214 0.61 -7.42 -15.57
C ALA A 214 0.15 -8.77 -15.00
N VAL A 215 1.04 -9.47 -14.27
CA VAL A 215 0.69 -10.74 -13.59
C VAL A 215 -0.44 -10.55 -12.58
N LEU A 216 -0.43 -9.46 -11.82
CA LEU A 216 -1.52 -9.14 -10.90
C LEU A 216 -2.86 -8.96 -11.63
N TYR A 217 -2.88 -8.30 -12.78
CA TYR A 217 -4.11 -8.16 -13.57
C TYR A 217 -4.62 -9.53 -14.04
N ASP A 218 -3.75 -10.40 -14.54
CA ASP A 218 -4.13 -11.75 -14.95
C ASP A 218 -4.77 -12.50 -13.78
N GLN A 219 -4.14 -12.48 -12.59
CA GLN A 219 -4.69 -13.14 -11.39
C GLN A 219 -6.02 -12.54 -10.90
N ILE A 220 -6.28 -11.25 -11.12
CA ILE A 220 -7.56 -10.62 -10.79
C ILE A 220 -8.63 -11.00 -11.81
N PHE A 221 -8.29 -11.04 -13.11
CA PHE A 221 -9.24 -11.24 -14.19
C PHE A 221 -9.53 -12.71 -14.53
N ASP A 222 -8.66 -13.64 -14.12
CA ASP A 222 -8.91 -15.08 -14.19
C ASP A 222 -9.99 -15.54 -13.18
N ARG A 223 -10.38 -14.67 -12.25
CA ARG A 223 -11.43 -14.90 -11.25
C ARG A 223 -12.78 -14.32 -11.69
N PRO A 224 -13.89 -14.69 -11.02
CA PRO A 224 -15.20 -14.12 -11.31
C PRO A 224 -15.21 -12.58 -11.25
N PRO A 225 -16.02 -11.88 -12.06
CA PRO A 225 -16.01 -10.41 -12.14
C PRO A 225 -16.20 -9.68 -10.81
N GLU A 226 -16.93 -10.29 -9.87
CA GLU A 226 -17.16 -9.79 -8.51
C GLU A 226 -15.85 -9.65 -7.74
N PHE A 227 -14.89 -10.54 -7.99
CA PHE A 227 -13.58 -10.51 -7.33
C PHE A 227 -12.84 -9.20 -7.57
N ALA A 228 -12.92 -8.66 -8.79
CA ALA A 228 -12.30 -7.39 -9.13
C ALA A 228 -13.02 -6.19 -8.46
N CYS A 229 -14.32 -6.32 -8.16
CA CYS A 229 -15.04 -5.35 -7.35
C CYS A 229 -14.54 -5.39 -5.90
N ASP A 230 -14.52 -6.58 -5.28
CA ASP A 230 -14.04 -6.78 -3.90
C ASP A 230 -12.60 -6.25 -3.74
N PHE A 231 -11.75 -6.50 -4.75
CA PHE A 231 -10.38 -6.01 -4.79
C PHE A 231 -10.30 -4.47 -4.77
N ALA A 232 -11.14 -3.81 -5.56
CA ALA A 232 -11.22 -2.35 -5.56
C ALA A 232 -11.75 -1.82 -4.23
N GLU A 233 -12.77 -2.47 -3.66
CA GLU A 233 -13.33 -2.12 -2.35
C GLU A 233 -12.30 -2.25 -1.22
N ALA A 234 -11.46 -3.28 -1.25
CA ALA A 234 -10.38 -3.44 -0.28
C ALA A 234 -9.35 -2.29 -0.33
N MET A 235 -9.05 -1.77 -1.52
CA MET A 235 -8.20 -0.56 -1.64
C MET A 235 -8.90 0.65 -1.02
N VAL A 236 -10.19 0.83 -1.29
CA VAL A 236 -10.98 1.95 -0.78
C VAL A 236 -11.14 1.87 0.74
N ASP A 237 -11.36 0.69 1.32
CA ASP A 237 -11.39 0.46 2.77
C ASP A 237 -10.09 0.90 3.44
N ARG A 238 -8.94 0.53 2.87
CA ARG A 238 -7.63 0.91 3.41
C ARG A 238 -7.44 2.43 3.46
N PHE A 239 -7.95 3.18 2.48
CA PHE A 239 -7.97 4.64 2.56
C PHE A 239 -8.79 5.14 3.75
N ARG A 240 -10.01 4.64 3.96
CA ARG A 240 -10.86 5.06 5.09
C ARG A 240 -10.12 4.89 6.42
N ARG A 241 -9.37 3.79 6.56
CA ARG A 241 -8.62 3.45 7.78
C ARG A 241 -7.38 4.30 8.03
N CYS A 242 -6.88 5.07 7.05
CA CYS A 242 -5.80 6.04 7.24
C CYS A 242 -6.14 7.15 8.25
N THR A 243 -7.43 7.40 8.49
CA THR A 243 -7.91 8.45 9.39
C THR A 243 -8.22 7.96 10.81
N SER A 244 -7.97 6.68 11.09
CA SER A 244 -8.20 6.09 12.41
C SER A 244 -7.33 6.74 13.49
N GLN A 245 -7.87 6.88 14.70
CA GLN A 245 -7.36 7.75 15.78
C GLN A 245 -5.98 7.36 16.36
N ARG A 246 -5.32 6.31 15.85
CA ARG A 246 -4.07 5.77 16.42
C ARG A 246 -2.82 6.04 15.58
N VAL A 247 -2.93 6.71 14.43
CA VAL A 247 -1.81 6.95 13.52
C VAL A 247 -1.30 8.38 13.63
N SER A 248 0.03 8.57 13.66
CA SER A 248 0.60 9.91 13.56
C SER A 248 0.28 10.56 12.21
N ILE A 249 0.12 11.88 12.18
CA ILE A 249 -0.23 12.62 10.94
C ILE A 249 0.77 12.35 9.82
N THR A 250 2.08 12.43 10.10
CA THR A 250 3.14 12.15 9.12
C THR A 250 2.92 10.80 8.43
N ARG A 251 2.55 9.80 9.24
CA ARG A 251 2.37 8.44 8.77
C ARG A 251 1.05 8.25 8.04
N ALA A 252 -0.03 8.86 8.50
CA ALA A 252 -1.30 8.88 7.77
C ALA A 252 -1.13 9.49 6.36
N ILE A 253 -0.38 10.59 6.25
CA ILE A 253 -0.04 11.23 4.96
C ILE A 253 0.79 10.28 4.09
N ALA A 254 1.85 9.67 4.65
CA ALA A 254 2.73 8.77 3.91
C ALA A 254 2.00 7.52 3.39
N ILE A 255 1.13 6.92 4.22
CA ILE A 255 0.33 5.76 3.83
C ILE A 255 -0.69 6.14 2.75
N ALA A 256 -1.42 7.25 2.94
CA ALA A 256 -2.38 7.71 1.94
C ALA A 256 -1.71 8.02 0.59
N ASP A 257 -0.52 8.64 0.59
CA ASP A 257 0.23 8.89 -0.64
C ASP A 257 0.76 7.59 -1.29
N GLY A 258 1.18 6.62 -0.48
CA GLY A 258 1.53 5.28 -0.95
C GLY A 258 0.35 4.62 -1.65
N LEU A 259 -0.78 4.46 -0.96
CA LEU A 259 -2.02 3.89 -1.52
C LEU A 259 -2.47 4.63 -2.79
N LEU A 260 -2.31 5.95 -2.82
CA LEU A 260 -2.65 6.75 -3.99
C LEU A 260 -1.75 6.43 -5.18
N THR A 261 -0.45 6.27 -4.94
CA THR A 261 0.52 5.84 -5.97
C THR A 261 0.13 4.48 -6.53
N ALA A 262 -0.17 3.50 -5.66
CA ALA A 262 -0.65 2.20 -6.10
C ALA A 262 -1.93 2.30 -6.93
N THR A 263 -2.88 3.12 -6.49
CA THR A 263 -4.14 3.34 -7.20
C THR A 263 -3.89 3.95 -8.59
N THR A 264 -2.99 4.93 -8.72
CA THR A 264 -2.60 5.52 -10.02
C THR A 264 -2.09 4.46 -11.00
N HIS A 265 -1.24 3.54 -10.53
CA HIS A 265 -0.76 2.43 -11.36
C HIS A 265 -1.89 1.48 -11.77
N LEU A 266 -2.78 1.10 -10.84
CA LEU A 266 -3.88 0.16 -11.10
C LEU A 266 -4.93 0.71 -12.07
N VAL A 267 -5.32 1.97 -11.91
CA VAL A 267 -6.37 2.59 -12.75
C VAL A 267 -5.86 2.98 -14.14
N SER A 268 -4.60 2.72 -14.47
CA SER A 268 -4.09 2.76 -15.84
C SER A 268 -4.76 1.69 -16.72
N ASN A 269 -5.14 0.55 -16.13
CA ASN A 269 -5.96 -0.46 -16.80
C ASN A 269 -7.44 -0.03 -16.77
N ARG A 270 -8.05 0.07 -17.96
CA ARG A 270 -9.44 0.54 -18.11
C ARG A 270 -10.46 -0.33 -17.38
N THR A 271 -10.27 -1.65 -17.39
CA THR A 271 -11.20 -2.61 -16.76
C THR A 271 -11.12 -2.50 -15.24
N ILE A 272 -9.92 -2.45 -14.66
CA ILE A 272 -9.75 -2.19 -13.22
C ILE A 272 -10.32 -0.81 -12.84
N LYS A 273 -10.04 0.23 -13.64
CA LYS A 273 -10.57 1.59 -13.39
C LYS A 273 -12.09 1.61 -13.27
N GLN A 274 -12.81 0.82 -14.07
CA GLN A 274 -14.27 0.72 -13.95
C GLN A 274 -14.71 0.15 -12.60
N ARG A 275 -14.01 -0.87 -12.08
CA ARG A 275 -14.30 -1.44 -10.74
C ARG A 275 -14.04 -0.43 -9.64
N PHE A 276 -12.94 0.32 -9.74
CA PHE A 276 -12.63 1.42 -8.83
C PHE A 276 -13.70 2.52 -8.86
N ILE A 277 -14.21 2.89 -10.05
CA ILE A 277 -15.31 3.86 -10.19
C ILE A 277 -16.56 3.35 -9.46
N THR A 278 -16.92 2.07 -9.58
CA THR A 278 -18.06 1.48 -8.86
C THR A 278 -17.87 1.52 -7.34
N ALA A 279 -16.62 1.44 -6.85
CA ALA A 279 -16.28 1.53 -5.43
C ALA A 279 -16.14 2.98 -4.91
N ASP A 280 -16.54 4.00 -5.67
CA ASP A 280 -16.46 5.42 -5.31
C ASP A 280 -15.06 5.89 -4.85
N TYR A 281 -14.02 5.37 -5.51
CA TYR A 281 -12.65 5.53 -5.05
C TYR A 281 -12.20 7.00 -4.96
N LEU A 282 -12.51 7.83 -5.97
CA LEU A 282 -12.09 9.25 -5.98
C LEU A 282 -12.72 10.05 -4.84
N THR A 283 -14.01 9.83 -4.58
CA THR A 283 -14.72 10.47 -3.47
C THR A 283 -14.13 10.02 -2.13
N THR A 284 -13.88 8.73 -1.95
CA THR A 284 -13.32 8.21 -0.70
C THR A 284 -11.90 8.69 -0.46
N ILE A 285 -11.04 8.68 -1.47
CA ILE A 285 -9.65 9.18 -1.37
C ILE A 285 -9.66 10.66 -1.02
N SER A 286 -10.44 11.47 -1.71
CA SER A 286 -10.54 12.91 -1.43
C SER A 286 -11.03 13.16 0.00
N SER A 287 -12.08 12.45 0.44
CA SER A 287 -12.64 12.58 1.79
C SER A 287 -11.63 12.17 2.85
N THR A 288 -10.84 11.13 2.60
CA THR A 288 -9.76 10.67 3.46
C THR A 288 -8.68 11.75 3.61
N LEU A 289 -8.20 12.33 2.51
CA LEU A 289 -7.19 13.40 2.54
C LEU A 289 -7.73 14.66 3.25
N ASN A 290 -8.99 15.01 3.02
CA ASN A 290 -9.65 16.11 3.74
C ASN A 290 -9.70 15.83 5.25
N SER A 291 -10.05 14.60 5.65
CA SER A 291 -10.09 14.18 7.04
C SER A 291 -8.71 14.20 7.71
N ILE A 292 -7.66 13.75 7.01
CA ILE A 292 -6.27 13.89 7.49
C ILE A 292 -5.94 15.36 7.73
N SER A 293 -6.28 16.25 6.79
CA SER A 293 -6.00 17.69 6.96
C SER A 293 -6.80 18.34 8.10
N MET A 294 -8.00 17.84 8.41
CA MET A 294 -8.77 18.27 9.59
C MET A 294 -8.08 17.85 10.88
N ASN A 295 -7.53 16.63 10.92
CA ASN A 295 -6.74 16.16 12.07
C ASN A 295 -5.49 17.04 12.27
N VAL A 296 -4.86 17.54 11.21
CA VAL A 296 -3.76 18.52 11.32
C VAL A 296 -4.21 19.80 12.02
N VAL A 297 -5.35 20.36 11.60
CA VAL A 297 -5.89 21.61 12.18
C VAL A 297 -6.25 21.45 13.65
N ASN A 298 -6.71 20.26 14.05
CA ASN A 298 -7.16 19.98 15.41
C ASN A 298 -6.01 19.65 16.38
N GLN A 299 -4.75 19.62 15.93
CA GLN A 299 -3.59 19.30 16.76
C GLN A 299 -2.67 20.51 16.94
N PRO A 300 -1.98 20.64 18.08
CA PRO A 300 -1.04 21.73 18.34
C PRO A 300 0.29 21.49 17.61
N LEU A 301 0.27 21.57 16.27
CA LEU A 301 1.38 21.26 15.38
C LEU A 301 1.76 22.45 14.48
N ASP A 302 2.90 22.36 13.79
CA ASP A 302 3.23 23.27 12.68
C ASP A 302 2.28 23.01 11.50
N LEU A 303 1.16 23.72 11.52
CA LEU A 303 0.08 23.61 10.55
C LEU A 303 0.57 23.78 9.10
N SER A 304 1.50 24.71 8.87
CA SER A 304 2.03 25.00 7.53
C SER A 304 2.85 23.83 7.00
N HIS A 305 3.73 23.27 7.84
CA HIS A 305 4.55 22.10 7.49
C HIS A 305 3.68 20.88 7.11
N TYR A 306 2.73 20.51 7.96
CA TYR A 306 1.93 19.30 7.71
C TYR A 306 0.91 19.45 6.58
N LEU A 307 0.31 20.63 6.40
CA LEU A 307 -0.59 20.87 5.27
C LEU A 307 0.15 20.90 3.94
N THR A 308 1.39 21.41 3.88
CA THR A 308 2.18 21.39 2.65
C THR A 308 2.62 19.98 2.27
N MET A 309 2.81 19.06 3.23
CA MET A 309 3.03 17.64 2.93
C MET A 309 1.87 16.99 2.16
N LEU A 310 0.64 17.50 2.30
CA LEU A 310 -0.52 17.01 1.57
C LEU A 310 -0.56 17.45 0.10
N ILE A 311 0.29 18.39 -0.34
CA ILE A 311 0.30 18.89 -1.72
C ILE A 311 0.58 17.75 -2.71
N ARG A 312 1.54 16.88 -2.41
CA ARG A 312 1.88 15.74 -3.27
C ARG A 312 0.69 14.79 -3.46
N PRO A 313 0.03 14.26 -2.41
CA PRO A 313 -1.11 13.38 -2.60
C PRO A 313 -2.30 14.09 -3.27
N ILE A 314 -2.63 15.34 -2.93
CA ILE A 314 -3.75 16.02 -3.62
C ILE A 314 -3.43 16.28 -5.10
N HIS A 315 -2.17 16.50 -5.46
CA HIS A 315 -1.76 16.69 -6.85
C HIS A 315 -1.92 15.39 -7.64
N LYS A 316 -1.55 14.22 -7.07
CA LYS A 316 -1.80 12.92 -7.70
C LYS A 316 -3.30 12.66 -7.88
N LEU A 317 -4.11 12.97 -6.88
CA LEU A 317 -5.57 12.86 -6.98
C LEU A 317 -6.13 13.77 -8.09
N PHE A 318 -5.63 15.00 -8.18
CA PHE A 318 -5.95 15.95 -9.23
C PHE A 318 -5.58 15.42 -10.62
N GLN A 319 -4.39 14.84 -10.78
CA GLN A 319 -3.94 14.21 -12.03
C GLN A 319 -4.89 13.07 -12.42
N MET A 320 -5.19 12.16 -11.50
CA MET A 320 -6.13 11.05 -11.75
C MET A 320 -7.53 11.51 -12.15
N ALA A 321 -8.00 12.64 -11.61
CA ALA A 321 -9.29 13.21 -11.98
C ALA A 321 -9.26 13.91 -13.35
N SER A 322 -8.10 14.45 -13.73
CA SER A 322 -7.88 15.20 -14.97
C SER A 322 -7.37 14.36 -16.14
N GLU A 323 -6.96 13.11 -15.88
CA GLU A 323 -6.44 12.17 -16.86
C GLU A 323 -7.50 11.15 -17.31
N GLY A 324 -7.73 11.09 -18.63
CA GLY A 324 -8.52 10.04 -19.31
C GLY A 324 -9.73 10.55 -20.11
N ASP A 325 -10.07 9.86 -21.20
CA ASP A 325 -10.88 10.46 -22.26
C ASP A 325 -12.41 10.47 -22.06
N TYR A 326 -12.96 9.66 -21.14
CA TYR A 326 -14.42 9.37 -21.17
C TYR A 326 -15.22 9.76 -19.91
N ARG A 327 -14.59 10.21 -18.82
CA ARG A 327 -15.29 10.54 -17.55
C ARG A 327 -14.68 11.73 -16.81
N LEU A 328 -14.06 12.69 -17.51
CA LEU A 328 -13.40 13.84 -16.85
C LEU A 328 -14.34 14.59 -15.91
N VAL A 329 -15.53 14.95 -16.38
CA VAL A 329 -16.50 15.71 -15.58
C VAL A 329 -16.98 14.90 -14.36
N GLY A 330 -17.24 13.60 -14.55
CA GLY A 330 -17.62 12.70 -13.46
C GLY A 330 -16.51 12.54 -12.42
N ASN A 331 -15.26 12.42 -12.84
CA ASN A 331 -14.12 12.34 -11.92
C ASN A 331 -13.99 13.63 -11.08
N TRP A 332 -14.16 14.80 -11.73
CA TRP A 332 -14.17 16.09 -11.04
C TRP A 332 -15.31 16.21 -10.04
N LYS A 333 -16.52 15.77 -10.42
CA LYS A 333 -17.65 15.68 -9.50
C LYS A 333 -17.31 14.81 -8.28
N ASP A 334 -16.68 13.65 -8.47
CA ASP A 334 -16.37 12.73 -7.38
C ASP A 334 -15.36 13.31 -6.38
N ILE A 335 -14.26 13.91 -6.85
CA ILE A 335 -13.26 14.51 -5.95
C ILE A 335 -13.85 15.72 -5.21
N VAL A 336 -14.67 16.54 -5.87
CA VAL A 336 -15.38 17.65 -5.22
C VAL A 336 -16.36 17.13 -4.17
N THR A 337 -17.08 16.05 -4.48
CA THR A 337 -18.02 15.41 -3.56
C THR A 337 -17.28 14.96 -2.29
N GLY A 338 -16.05 14.47 -2.44
CA GLY A 338 -15.14 14.15 -1.33
C GLY A 338 -14.36 15.34 -0.74
N ASP A 339 -14.86 16.58 -0.86
CA ASP A 339 -14.31 17.78 -0.23
C ASP A 339 -12.92 18.23 -0.72
N PHE A 340 -12.54 17.90 -1.97
CA PHE A 340 -11.26 18.33 -2.55
C PHE A 340 -11.04 19.85 -2.46
N LEU A 341 -12.06 20.66 -2.74
CA LEU A 341 -11.93 22.12 -2.75
C LEU A 341 -11.69 22.68 -1.33
N THR A 342 -12.40 22.13 -0.33
CA THR A 342 -12.21 22.51 1.08
C THR A 342 -10.79 22.17 1.55
N LEU A 343 -10.29 20.99 1.18
CA LEU A 343 -8.91 20.58 1.40
C LEU A 343 -7.90 21.52 0.72
N LEU A 344 -8.10 21.82 -0.57
CA LEU A 344 -7.23 22.71 -1.33
C LEU A 344 -7.17 24.12 -0.70
N ILE A 345 -8.32 24.70 -0.37
CA ILE A 345 -8.39 26.02 0.27
C ILE A 345 -7.69 26.02 1.63
N ARG A 346 -7.88 24.96 2.43
CA ARG A 346 -7.20 24.81 3.73
C ARG A 346 -5.69 24.83 3.56
N ILE A 347 -5.16 24.06 2.62
CA ILE A 347 -3.71 24.02 2.32
C ILE A 347 -3.24 25.40 1.86
N MET A 348 -3.89 25.97 0.83
CA MET A 348 -3.52 27.27 0.27
C MET A 348 -3.48 28.38 1.33
N SER A 349 -4.44 28.40 2.26
CA SER A 349 -4.52 29.43 3.32
C SER A 349 -3.40 29.35 4.37
N ASN A 350 -2.57 28.30 4.33
CA ASN A 350 -1.46 28.06 5.26
C ASN A 350 -0.10 27.90 4.55
N ILE A 351 -0.03 28.17 3.24
CA ILE A 351 1.24 28.30 2.53
C ILE A 351 1.91 29.60 2.96
N ARG A 352 3.22 29.57 3.21
CA ARG A 352 3.97 30.77 3.60
C ARG A 352 4.10 31.70 2.39
N PRO A 353 4.04 33.03 2.56
CA PRO A 353 4.09 33.98 1.44
C PRO A 353 5.28 33.83 0.49
N ASN A 354 6.41 33.31 0.99
CA ASN A 354 7.65 33.14 0.21
C ASN A 354 7.77 31.76 -0.46
N ASP A 355 6.83 30.83 -0.19
CA ASP A 355 6.88 29.47 -0.72
C ASP A 355 6.19 29.38 -2.10
N MET A 356 6.89 29.84 -3.13
CA MET A 356 6.36 29.96 -4.50
C MET A 356 5.92 28.63 -5.13
N ALA A 357 6.73 27.58 -4.97
CA ALA A 357 6.49 26.28 -5.61
C ALA A 357 5.16 25.62 -5.17
N PRO A 358 4.87 25.45 -3.86
CA PRO A 358 3.58 24.91 -3.42
C PRO A 358 2.41 25.83 -3.78
N ALA A 359 2.60 27.15 -3.75
CA ALA A 359 1.58 28.11 -4.16
C ALA A 359 1.17 27.91 -5.63
N ASN A 360 2.15 27.82 -6.54
CA ASN A 360 1.91 27.64 -7.97
C ASN A 360 1.17 26.33 -8.29
N ILE A 361 1.55 25.22 -7.64
CA ILE A 361 0.85 23.93 -7.79
C ILE A 361 -0.63 24.07 -7.40
N CYS A 362 -0.91 24.73 -6.27
CA CYS A 362 -2.29 24.95 -5.82
C CYS A 362 -3.09 25.90 -6.72
N VAL A 363 -2.44 26.91 -7.30
CA VAL A 363 -3.06 27.81 -8.29
C VAL A 363 -3.52 27.05 -9.52
N VAL A 364 -2.71 26.11 -10.03
CA VAL A 364 -3.11 25.26 -11.16
C VAL A 364 -4.36 24.45 -10.81
N MET A 365 -4.35 23.76 -9.66
CA MET A 365 -5.52 22.99 -9.20
C MET A 365 -6.77 23.86 -9.03
N LEU A 366 -6.63 25.07 -8.48
CA LEU A 366 -7.75 26.01 -8.31
C LEU A 366 -8.31 26.52 -9.65
N ARG A 367 -7.45 26.78 -10.63
CA ARG A 367 -7.87 27.19 -11.98
C ARG A 367 -8.69 26.11 -12.66
N PHE A 368 -8.23 24.87 -12.61
CA PHE A 368 -8.99 23.73 -13.11
C PHE A 368 -10.32 23.57 -12.39
N ALA A 369 -10.33 23.70 -11.06
CA ALA A 369 -11.58 23.70 -10.30
C ALA A 369 -12.55 24.79 -10.78
N CYS A 370 -12.09 26.03 -11.05
CA CYS A 370 -12.93 27.04 -11.70
C CYS A 370 -13.36 26.56 -13.09
N TRP A 371 -12.48 26.07 -13.97
CA TRP A 371 -12.89 25.60 -15.31
C TRP A 371 -14.04 24.60 -15.27
N TYR A 372 -13.96 23.57 -14.42
CA TYR A 372 -14.99 22.54 -14.31
C TYR A 372 -16.31 23.01 -13.68
N THR A 373 -16.37 24.20 -13.06
CA THR A 373 -17.65 24.76 -12.57
C THR A 373 -18.63 25.16 -13.68
N VAL A 374 -18.25 25.03 -14.97
CA VAL A 374 -19.21 25.19 -16.09
C VAL A 374 -20.20 24.02 -16.13
N TYR A 375 -19.79 22.86 -15.63
CA TYR A 375 -20.60 21.65 -15.64
C TYR A 375 -21.54 21.65 -14.43
N PRO A 376 -22.87 21.59 -14.64
CA PRO A 376 -23.85 21.68 -13.56
C PRO A 376 -23.63 20.67 -12.44
N GLN A 377 -23.26 19.42 -12.76
CA GLN A 377 -23.01 18.40 -11.74
C GLN A 377 -21.83 18.72 -10.82
N VAL A 378 -20.76 19.34 -11.36
CA VAL A 378 -19.60 19.76 -10.57
C VAL A 378 -19.96 21.01 -9.76
N LEU A 379 -20.62 21.98 -10.40
CA LEU A 379 -21.05 23.22 -9.76
C LEU A 379 -21.97 22.96 -8.56
N ARG A 380 -22.97 22.08 -8.71
CA ARG A 380 -23.88 21.65 -7.63
C ARG A 380 -23.12 21.01 -6.48
N ALA A 381 -22.11 20.20 -6.80
CA ALA A 381 -21.26 19.56 -5.79
C ALA A 381 -20.37 20.59 -5.04
N ILE A 382 -20.06 21.75 -5.64
CA ILE A 382 -19.26 22.83 -5.02
C ILE A 382 -20.12 23.80 -4.19
N ILE A 383 -21.24 24.29 -4.73
CA ILE A 383 -22.02 25.39 -4.13
C ILE A 383 -22.46 25.08 -2.69
N ASN A 384 -22.73 23.81 -2.40
CA ASN A 384 -23.17 23.37 -1.08
C ASN A 384 -22.03 23.13 -0.08
N LYS A 385 -20.76 23.30 -0.50
CA LYS A 385 -19.59 23.04 0.36
C LYS A 385 -19.23 24.27 1.19
N ARG A 386 -18.96 24.04 2.47
CA ARG A 386 -18.47 25.08 3.37
C ARG A 386 -16.99 25.32 3.16
N ILE A 387 -16.64 26.58 2.91
CA ILE A 387 -15.26 27.05 2.96
C ILE A 387 -14.87 27.15 4.44
N PRO A 388 -13.69 26.68 4.87
CA PRO A 388 -13.26 26.81 6.26
C PRO A 388 -13.24 28.27 6.72
N GLU A 389 -13.67 28.52 7.96
CA GLU A 389 -13.70 29.86 8.55
C GLU A 389 -12.29 30.48 8.52
N ASN A 390 -12.20 31.79 8.24
CA ASN A 390 -10.97 32.58 8.14
C ASN A 390 -10.00 32.21 7.01
N SER A 391 -10.08 31.02 6.40
CA SER A 391 -9.23 30.65 5.24
C SER A 391 -9.42 31.60 4.06
N GLY A 392 -10.66 32.04 3.82
CA GLY A 392 -10.96 32.95 2.73
C GLY A 392 -10.33 34.34 2.88
N THR A 393 -10.20 34.85 4.11
CA THR A 393 -9.55 36.14 4.41
C THR A 393 -8.04 36.02 4.29
N LYS A 394 -7.45 34.99 4.92
CA LYS A 394 -6.01 34.71 4.81
C LYS A 394 -5.53 34.58 3.36
N LEU A 395 -6.34 33.95 2.51
CA LEU A 395 -6.00 33.82 1.09
C LEU A 395 -5.95 35.17 0.38
N LEU A 396 -6.85 36.10 0.68
CA LEU A 396 -6.86 37.43 0.06
C LEU A 396 -5.62 38.26 0.41
N GLU A 397 -5.09 38.06 1.62
CA GLU A 397 -3.88 38.73 2.09
C GLU A 397 -2.60 38.13 1.51
N HIS A 398 -2.68 36.92 0.93
CA HIS A 398 -1.52 36.24 0.37
C HIS A 398 -1.12 36.88 -0.98
N PRO A 399 0.16 37.30 -1.18
CA PRO A 399 0.59 38.07 -2.36
C PRO A 399 0.28 37.42 -3.72
N ILE A 400 0.41 36.10 -3.80
CA ILE A 400 0.20 35.34 -5.05
C ILE A 400 -1.19 34.71 -5.11
N LEU A 401 -1.66 34.14 -4.00
CA LEU A 401 -2.90 33.36 -3.98
C LEU A 401 -4.15 34.25 -3.94
N GLY A 402 -4.04 35.50 -3.46
CA GLY A 402 -5.17 36.40 -3.28
C GLY A 402 -5.92 36.72 -4.55
N GLU A 403 -5.20 37.06 -5.62
CA GLU A 403 -5.81 37.36 -6.93
C GLU A 403 -6.52 36.12 -7.51
N HIS A 404 -5.87 34.97 -7.48
CA HIS A 404 -6.44 33.72 -7.99
C HIS A 404 -7.66 33.26 -7.19
N TRP A 405 -7.64 33.44 -5.88
CA TRP A 405 -8.77 33.17 -5.00
C TRP A 405 -9.95 34.12 -5.26
N ALA A 406 -9.68 35.43 -5.41
CA ALA A 406 -10.71 36.41 -5.75
C ALA A 406 -11.38 36.07 -7.10
N GLY A 407 -10.57 35.76 -8.12
CA GLY A 407 -11.05 35.33 -9.44
C GLY A 407 -11.89 34.05 -9.38
N PHE A 408 -11.44 33.04 -8.63
CA PHE A 408 -12.20 31.80 -8.42
C PHE A 408 -13.57 32.08 -7.78
N ARG A 409 -13.63 32.92 -6.73
CA ARG A 409 -14.91 33.24 -6.07
C ARG A 409 -15.87 34.01 -6.97
N ALA A 410 -15.37 34.93 -7.79
CA ALA A 410 -16.18 35.65 -8.77
C ALA A 410 -16.74 34.66 -9.82
N CYS A 411 -15.86 33.83 -10.41
CA CYS A 411 -16.21 32.74 -11.34
C CYS A 411 -17.33 31.85 -10.77
N LEU A 412 -17.17 31.38 -9.53
CA LEU A 412 -18.15 30.51 -8.88
C LEU A 412 -19.49 31.23 -8.65
N ARG A 413 -19.48 32.48 -8.18
CA ARG A 413 -20.69 33.27 -7.93
C ARG A 413 -21.48 33.52 -9.22
N ASP A 414 -20.79 33.92 -10.29
CA ASP A 414 -21.43 34.20 -11.57
C ASP A 414 -22.07 32.95 -12.15
N ARG A 415 -21.35 31.81 -12.11
CA ARG A 415 -21.86 30.52 -12.59
C ARG A 415 -23.01 30.00 -11.73
N ALA A 416 -22.94 30.15 -10.40
CA ALA A 416 -24.04 29.81 -9.50
C ALA A 416 -25.30 30.63 -9.80
N ARG A 417 -25.15 31.94 -10.06
CA ARG A 417 -26.26 32.81 -10.45
C ARG A 417 -26.90 32.37 -11.75
N VAL A 418 -26.10 32.07 -12.77
CA VAL A 418 -26.61 31.56 -14.07
C VAL A 418 -27.32 30.22 -13.86
N HIS A 419 -26.72 29.29 -13.13
CA HIS A 419 -27.32 27.98 -12.87
C HIS A 419 -28.66 28.09 -12.12
N ALA A 420 -28.79 29.01 -11.17
CA ALA A 420 -30.04 29.25 -10.44
C ALA A 420 -31.19 29.75 -11.33
N THR A 421 -30.88 30.25 -12.53
CA THR A 421 -31.89 30.70 -13.53
C THR A 421 -32.30 29.61 -14.52
N LEU A 422 -31.62 28.45 -14.51
CA LEU A 422 -31.95 27.33 -15.40
C LEU A 422 -33.14 26.54 -14.82
N PRO A 423 -34.14 26.14 -15.63
CA PRO A 423 -35.23 25.28 -15.18
C PRO A 423 -34.68 23.93 -14.68
N ASP A 424 -35.13 23.48 -13.51
CA ASP A 424 -34.72 22.20 -12.91
C ASP A 424 -35.49 21.00 -13.54
N ASP A 425 -36.27 21.25 -14.58
CA ASP A 425 -37.14 20.31 -15.28
C ASP A 425 -36.33 19.34 -16.16
N GLY A 426 -35.63 18.41 -15.51
CA GLY A 426 -35.46 17.04 -15.99
C GLY A 426 -34.52 16.75 -17.17
N GLY A 427 -33.70 17.67 -17.66
CA GLY A 427 -32.75 17.30 -18.72
C GLY A 427 -31.68 18.28 -19.19
N VAL A 428 -31.88 19.61 -19.05
CA VAL A 428 -30.93 20.58 -19.64
C VAL A 428 -29.59 20.59 -18.91
N GLY A 429 -29.58 20.44 -17.57
CA GLY A 429 -28.35 20.36 -16.79
C GLY A 429 -27.50 19.12 -17.08
N THR A 430 -28.13 18.00 -17.46
CA THR A 430 -27.47 16.72 -17.78
C THR A 430 -27.02 16.61 -19.24
N LEU A 431 -27.58 17.41 -20.16
CA LEU A 431 -27.20 17.41 -21.58
C LEU A 431 -25.81 18.04 -21.81
N CYS A 432 -25.41 19.01 -20.98
CA CYS A 432 -24.10 19.67 -21.04
C CYS A 432 -22.96 18.84 -20.40
N ASP A 433 -23.27 17.67 -19.84
CA ASP A 433 -22.31 16.82 -19.12
C ASP A 433 -21.67 15.73 -20.00
N ASN A 434 -21.97 15.70 -21.30
CA ASN A 434 -21.45 14.71 -22.24
C ASN A 434 -20.42 15.32 -23.20
N PRO A 435 -19.09 15.11 -23.00
CA PRO A 435 -18.05 15.67 -23.87
C PRO A 435 -18.04 15.08 -25.29
N LYS A 436 -18.89 14.10 -25.61
CA LYS A 436 -19.08 13.56 -26.96
C LYS A 436 -20.18 14.25 -27.78
N VAL A 437 -20.93 15.17 -27.18
CA VAL A 437 -22.12 15.81 -27.78
C VAL A 437 -21.91 17.33 -27.98
N CYS A 438 -20.71 17.86 -27.70
CA CYS A 438 -20.33 19.24 -27.99
C CYS A 438 -19.12 19.30 -28.92
#